data_AF-A0A7W8HMJ4-F1
#
_entry.id   AF-A0A7W8HMJ4-F1
#
_cell.length_a   1.000
_cell.length_b   1.000
_cell.length_c   1.000
_cell.angle_alpha   90.00
_cell.angle_beta   90.00
_cell.angle_gamma   90.00
#
_symmetry.space_group_name_H-M   'P 1'
#
loop_
_entity.id
_entity.type
_entity.pdbx_description
1 polymer ?
#
loop_
_entity_poly.entity_id
_entity_poly.type
_entity_poly.pdbx_seq_one_letter_code
_entity_poly.pdbx_strand_id
1 'polypeptide(L)'
;MTALKKRAQALENQFARQAEIQFKAQVRGSKMIGRWAAYTMGLDDVEAYARSVAVKQVVEPHRLLEQLRQDFSKAGVEVSEADIDSRMHHFIEQATEEIYAGQ
;
A
#
# COMPACT_ATOMS: atom_id res chain seq x y z
N MET A 1 29.19 5.91 28.24
CA MET A 1 27.76 5.98 27.83
C MET A 1 26.90 5.32 28.91
N THR A 2 25.84 5.98 29.39
CA THR A 2 24.95 5.43 30.43
C THR A 2 23.95 4.43 29.84
N ALA A 3 23.48 3.47 30.65
CA ALA A 3 22.50 2.46 30.23
C ALA A 3 21.18 3.07 29.71
N LEU A 4 20.77 4.21 30.28
CA LEU A 4 19.58 4.94 29.87
C LEU A 4 19.72 5.55 28.47
N LYS A 5 20.90 6.10 28.13
CA LYS A 5 21.19 6.62 26.79
C LYS A 5 21.19 5.52 25.72
N LYS A 6 21.68 4.31 26.05
CA LYS A 6 21.64 3.16 25.13
C LYS A 6 20.21 2.68 24.84
N ARG A 7 19.32 2.70 25.83
CA ARG A 7 17.90 2.34 25.65
C ARG A 7 17.16 3.36 24.79
N ALA A 8 17.39 4.66 25.01
CA ALA A 8 16.79 5.71 24.19
C ALA A 8 17.14 5.53 22.70
N GLN A 9 18.44 5.35 22.40
CA GLN A 9 18.90 5.14 21.02
C GLN A 9 18.34 3.87 20.39
N ALA A 10 18.20 2.78 21.16
CA ALA A 10 17.59 1.55 20.67
C ALA A 10 16.11 1.74 20.30
N LEU A 11 15.36 2.50 21.10
CA LEU A 11 13.97 2.84 20.82
C LEU A 11 13.85 3.71 19.56
N GLU A 12 14.66 4.76 19.45
CA GLU A 12 14.69 5.63 18.26
C GLU A 12 14.95 4.84 16.98
N ASN A 13 15.94 3.93 17.00
CA ASN A 13 16.26 3.06 15.88
C ASN A 13 15.12 2.09 15.54
N GLN A 14 14.45 1.55 16.55
CA GLN A 14 13.30 0.66 16.37
C GLN A 14 12.13 1.43 15.73
N PHE A 15 11.82 2.63 16.22
CA PHE A 15 10.76 3.48 15.66
C PHE A 15 11.05 3.86 14.21
N ALA A 16 12.29 4.27 13.90
CA ALA A 16 12.70 4.60 12.54
C ALA A 16 12.57 3.39 11.60
N ARG A 17 13.03 2.22 12.03
CA ARG A 17 12.88 0.97 11.26
C ARG A 17 11.41 0.62 11.04
N GLN A 18 10.58 0.76 12.07
CA GLN A 18 9.16 0.41 11.97
C GLN A 18 8.42 1.33 10.99
N ALA A 19 8.69 2.63 11.04
CA ALA A 19 8.14 3.61 10.11
C ALA A 19 8.59 3.33 8.67
N GLU A 20 9.86 2.96 8.47
CA GLU A 20 10.38 2.59 7.15
C GLU A 20 9.67 1.35 6.58
N ILE A 21 9.50 0.30 7.39
CA ILE A 21 8.80 -0.92 6.99
C ILE A 21 7.35 -0.61 6.62
N GLN A 22 6.65 0.16 7.46
CA GLN A 22 5.27 0.57 7.21
C GLN A 22 5.15 1.35 5.90
N PHE A 23 6.04 2.32 5.66
CA PHE A 23 6.03 3.09 4.42
C PHE A 23 6.25 2.21 3.19
N LYS A 24 7.25 1.32 3.23
CA LYS A 24 7.53 0.37 2.15
C LYS A 24 6.35 -0.56 1.89
N ALA A 25 5.72 -1.07 2.95
CA ALA A 25 4.55 -1.94 2.86
C ALA A 25 3.35 -1.22 2.22
N GLN A 26 3.09 0.04 2.61
CA GLN A 26 2.04 0.87 2.01
C GLN A 26 2.24 1.05 0.51
N VAL A 27 3.45 1.42 0.08
CA VAL A 27 3.76 1.62 -1.36
C VAL A 27 3.65 0.30 -2.13
N ARG A 28 4.17 -0.80 -1.58
CA ARG A 28 4.14 -2.11 -2.25
C ARG A 28 2.72 -2.68 -2.31
N GLY A 29 1.97 -2.62 -1.22
CA GLY A 29 0.56 -3.01 -1.16
C GLY A 29 -0.30 -2.19 -2.11
N SER A 30 -0.07 -0.88 -2.21
CA SER A 30 -0.75 -0.03 -3.20
C SER A 30 -0.36 -0.35 -4.65
N LYS A 31 0.83 -0.88 -4.89
CA LYS A 31 1.17 -1.41 -6.22
C LYS A 31 0.39 -2.70 -6.50
N MET A 32 0.26 -3.61 -5.53
CA MET A 32 -0.52 -4.84 -5.67
C MET A 32 -2.00 -4.58 -5.92
N ILE A 33 -2.61 -3.66 -5.17
CA ILE A 33 -4.02 -3.29 -5.41
C ILE A 33 -4.20 -2.65 -6.78
N GLY A 34 -3.25 -1.84 -7.24
CA GLY A 34 -3.31 -1.25 -8.57
C GLY A 34 -3.27 -2.31 -9.67
N ARG A 35 -2.43 -3.35 -9.53
CA ARG A 35 -2.44 -4.50 -10.46
C ARG A 35 -3.79 -5.21 -10.46
N TRP A 36 -4.32 -5.53 -9.29
CA TRP A 36 -5.63 -6.16 -9.16
C TRP A 36 -6.71 -5.32 -9.83
N ALA A 37 -6.78 -4.03 -9.53
CA ALA A 37 -7.78 -3.13 -10.10
C ALA A 37 -7.64 -3.03 -11.63
N ALA A 38 -6.42 -2.94 -12.17
CA ALA A 38 -6.19 -2.92 -13.60
C ALA A 38 -6.65 -4.22 -14.30
N TYR A 39 -6.34 -5.39 -13.71
CA TYR A 39 -6.83 -6.67 -14.23
C TYR A 39 -8.37 -6.75 -14.19
N THR A 40 -8.97 -6.29 -13.09
CA THR A 40 -10.43 -6.28 -12.92
C THR A 40 -11.12 -5.34 -13.91
N MET A 41 -10.50 -4.21 -14.26
CA MET A 41 -10.99 -3.28 -15.27
C MET A 41 -10.65 -3.68 -16.72
N GLY A 42 -9.84 -4.72 -16.92
CA GLY A 42 -9.42 -5.16 -18.26
C GLY A 42 -8.47 -4.18 -18.96
N LEU A 43 -7.62 -3.47 -18.21
CA LEU A 43 -6.63 -2.55 -18.79
C LEU A 43 -5.47 -3.32 -19.41
N ASP A 44 -5.02 -2.90 -20.60
CA ASP A 44 -3.83 -3.47 -21.26
C ASP A 44 -2.53 -3.15 -20.49
N ASP A 45 -2.38 -1.92 -20.01
CA ASP A 45 -1.17 -1.49 -19.29
C ASP A 45 -1.34 -1.55 -17.76
N VAL A 46 -1.30 -2.78 -17.25
CA VAL A 46 -1.45 -3.09 -15.82
C VAL A 46 -0.33 -2.46 -14.97
N GLU A 47 0.91 -2.50 -15.44
CA GLU A 47 2.04 -1.99 -14.65
C GLU A 47 2.06 -0.46 -14.58
N ALA A 48 1.67 0.25 -15.64
CA ALA A 48 1.55 1.70 -15.57
C ALA A 48 0.46 2.13 -14.59
N TYR A 49 -0.71 1.49 -14.63
CA TYR A 49 -1.77 1.76 -13.67
C TYR A 49 -1.35 1.41 -12.23
N ALA A 50 -0.69 0.27 -12.02
CA ALA A 50 -0.18 -0.08 -10.70
C ALA A 50 0.81 0.95 -10.13
N ARG A 51 1.67 1.52 -10.98
CA ARG A 51 2.59 2.60 -10.58
C ARG A 51 1.85 3.89 -10.26
N SER A 52 0.84 4.28 -11.04
CA SER A 52 0.07 5.50 -10.76
C SER A 52 -0.67 5.41 -9.42
N VAL A 53 -1.24 4.24 -9.12
CA VAL A 53 -1.87 3.93 -7.83
C VAL A 53 -0.86 4.01 -6.68
N ALA A 54 0.34 3.44 -6.83
CA ALA A 54 1.40 3.55 -5.83
C ALA A 54 1.86 5.00 -5.60
N VAL A 55 1.98 5.80 -6.66
CA VAL A 55 2.29 7.24 -6.54
C VAL A 55 1.16 7.98 -5.82
N LYS A 56 -0.10 7.69 -6.16
CA LYS A 56 -1.26 8.30 -5.49
C LYS A 56 -1.27 7.99 -4.00
N GLN A 57 -0.93 6.76 -3.59
CA GLN A 57 -0.81 6.41 -2.17
C GLN A 57 0.21 7.28 -1.44
N VAL A 58 1.31 7.64 -2.10
CA VAL A 58 2.35 8.49 -1.48
C VAL A 58 1.89 9.94 -1.37
N VAL A 59 1.21 10.46 -2.39
CA VAL A 59 0.85 11.89 -2.46
C VAL A 59 -0.46 12.18 -1.72
N GLU A 60 -1.47 11.33 -1.87
CA GLU A 60 -2.83 11.51 -1.34
C GLU A 60 -3.45 10.16 -0.89
N PRO A 61 -2.92 9.51 0.15
CA PRO A 61 -3.37 8.18 0.59
C PRO A 61 -4.87 8.15 0.95
N HIS A 62 -5.38 9.24 1.53
CA HIS A 62 -6.78 9.38 1.93
C HIS A 62 -7.77 9.43 0.76
N ARG A 63 -7.30 9.67 -0.47
CA ARG A 63 -8.14 9.68 -1.69
C ARG A 63 -8.07 8.40 -2.51
N LEU A 64 -7.24 7.44 -2.11
CA LEU A 64 -7.01 6.24 -2.92
C LEU A 64 -8.29 5.43 -3.11
N LEU A 65 -9.07 5.22 -2.04
CA LEU A 65 -10.34 4.49 -2.08
C LEU A 65 -11.35 5.16 -3.01
N GLU A 66 -11.54 6.47 -2.86
CA GLU A 66 -12.43 7.28 -3.70
C GLU A 66 -12.03 7.18 -5.18
N GLN A 67 -10.73 7.27 -5.47
CA GLN A 67 -10.23 7.16 -6.84
C GLN A 67 -10.50 5.78 -7.44
N LEU A 68 -10.16 4.69 -6.73
CA LEU A 68 -10.41 3.33 -7.19
C LEU A 68 -11.89 3.09 -7.48
N ARG A 69 -12.79 3.58 -6.61
CA ARG A 69 -14.24 3.52 -6.83
C ARG A 69 -14.66 4.23 -8.13
N GLN A 70 -14.12 5.42 -8.38
CA GLN A 70 -14.41 6.16 -9.61
C GLN A 70 -13.88 5.44 -10.85
N ASP A 71 -12.69 4.85 -10.77
CA ASP A 71 -12.07 4.14 -11.89
C ASP A 71 -12.85 2.86 -12.23
N PHE A 72 -13.26 2.07 -11.23
CA PHE A 72 -14.16 0.93 -11.45
C PHE A 72 -15.49 1.34 -12.08
N SER A 73 -16.10 2.43 -11.59
CA SER A 73 -17.36 2.94 -12.14
C SER A 73 -17.21 3.36 -13.61
N LYS A 74 -16.10 4.03 -13.98
CA LYS A 74 -15.80 4.41 -15.38
C LYS A 74 -15.56 3.20 -16.28
N ALA A 75 -14.95 2.15 -15.73
CA ALA A 75 -14.74 0.89 -16.44
C ALA A 75 -16.00 0.02 -16.55
N GLY A 76 -17.11 0.42 -15.91
CA GLY A 76 -18.36 -0.36 -15.90
C GLY A 76 -18.27 -1.64 -15.07
N VAL A 77 -17.33 -1.70 -14.11
CA VAL A 77 -17.14 -2.85 -13.23
C VAL A 77 -17.76 -2.58 -11.87
N GLU A 78 -18.65 -3.46 -11.42
CA GLU A 78 -19.23 -3.40 -10.09
C GLU A 78 -18.31 -4.06 -9.06
N VAL A 79 -17.76 -3.24 -8.16
CA VAL A 79 -17.04 -3.68 -6.96
C VAL A 79 -17.54 -2.87 -5.78
N SER A 80 -17.88 -3.53 -4.68
CA SER A 80 -18.35 -2.83 -3.49
C SER A 80 -17.21 -2.06 -2.81
N GLU A 81 -17.52 -0.96 -2.12
CA GLU A 81 -16.51 -0.23 -1.35
C GLU A 81 -15.86 -1.12 -0.28
N ALA A 82 -16.64 -1.98 0.38
CA ALA A 82 -16.15 -2.90 1.39
C ALA A 82 -15.14 -3.91 0.81
N ASP A 83 -15.36 -4.38 -0.42
CA ASP A 83 -14.42 -5.27 -1.12
C ASP A 83 -13.12 -4.54 -1.46
N ILE A 84 -13.20 -3.29 -1.92
CA ILE A 84 -12.01 -2.49 -2.22
C ILE A 84 -11.21 -2.25 -0.94
N ASP A 85 -11.85 -1.80 0.13
CA ASP A 85 -11.22 -1.55 1.43
C ASP A 85 -10.57 -2.82 2.01
N SER A 86 -11.30 -3.94 2.02
CA SER A 86 -10.78 -5.23 2.46
C SER A 86 -9.54 -5.65 1.68
N ARG A 87 -9.54 -5.47 0.35
CA ARG A 87 -8.37 -5.76 -0.50
C ARG A 87 -7.21 -4.82 -0.24
N MET A 88 -7.45 -3.53 0.03
CA MET A 88 -6.36 -2.60 0.40
C MET A 88 -5.64 -3.11 1.65
N HIS A 89 -6.40 -3.46 2.68
CA HIS A 89 -5.85 -3.98 3.92
C HIS A 89 -5.10 -5.29 3.70
N HIS A 90 -5.69 -6.23 2.97
CA HIS A 90 -5.06 -7.51 2.66
C HIS A 90 -3.73 -7.34 1.91
N PHE A 91 -3.68 -6.53 0.86
CA PHE A 91 -2.45 -6.34 0.10
C PHE A 91 -1.35 -5.60 0.89
N ILE A 92 -1.71 -4.70 1.80
CA ILE A 92 -0.74 -4.05 2.70
C ILE A 92 -0.20 -5.06 3.72
N GLU A 93 -1.05 -5.93 4.27
CA GLU A 93 -0.64 -7.01 5.17
C GLU A 93 0.34 -7.97 4.45
N GLN A 94 -0.03 -8.45 3.27
CA GLN A 94 0.83 -9.29 2.44
C GLN A 94 2.18 -8.62 2.15
N ALA A 95 2.16 -7.34 1.74
CA ALA A 95 3.39 -6.59 1.49
C ALA A 95 4.25 -6.44 2.75
N THR A 96 3.63 -6.32 3.92
CA THR A 96 4.32 -6.26 5.22
C THR A 96 5.02 -7.59 5.51
N GLU A 97 4.32 -8.71 5.32
CA GLU A 97 4.88 -10.06 5.48
C GLU A 97 6.05 -10.31 4.53
N GLU A 98 5.93 -9.92 3.26
CA GLU A 98 7.02 -10.04 2.28
C GLU A 98 8.26 -9.26 2.71
N ILE A 99 8.08 -8.02 3.21
CA ILE A 99 9.21 -7.20 3.69
C ILE A 99 9.89 -7.84 4.89
N TYR A 100 9.12 -8.44 5.82
CA TYR A 100 9.70 -9.18 6.95
C TYR A 100 10.39 -10.47 6.51
N ALA A 101 9.87 -11.14 5.47
CA ALA A 101 10.50 -12.33 4.87
C ALA A 101 11.74 -12.00 4.02
N GLY A 102 11.99 -10.72 3.73
CA GLY A 102 13.13 -10.26 2.93
C GLY A 102 12.93 -10.39 1.41
N GLN A 103 11.66 -10.43 0.95
CA GLN A 103 11.29 -10.49 -0.46
C GLN A 103 11.01 -9.10 -1.05
#